data_AF-A0A6N8FPY7-F1
#
_entry.id   AF-A0A6N8FPY7-F1
#
_cell.length_a   1.000
_cell.length_b   1.000
_cell.length_c   1.000
_cell.angle_alpha   90.00
_cell.angle_beta   90.00
_cell.angle_gamma   90.00
#
_symmetry.space_group_name_H-M   'P 1'
#
loop_
_entity.id
_entity.type
_entity.pdbx_description
1 polymer ?
#
loop_
_entity_poly.entity_id
_entity_poly.type
_entity_poly.pdbx_seq_one_letter_code
_entity_poly.pdbx_strand_id
1 'polypeptide(L)'
;MNYQYPFDISWSKQEVIDVIHFFTLIERAYEKGVGREELMNAYRKFKQIVPSKSEEKQIFADFEKESGYSSYHTVKQAKDQDASGIVKMKKNTNTRR
;
A
#
# COMPACT_ATOMS: atom_id res chain seq x y z
N MET A 1 -0.35 -17.68 29.67
CA MET A 1 -1.49 -17.39 28.77
C MET A 1 -0.92 -16.67 27.57
N ASN A 2 -0.71 -17.38 26.46
CA ASN A 2 -0.19 -16.79 25.22
C ASN A 2 -1.38 -16.32 24.41
N TYR A 3 -1.65 -15.01 24.45
CA TYR A 3 -2.66 -14.41 23.58
C TYR A 3 -2.05 -14.23 22.20
N GLN A 4 -2.53 -15.02 21.25
CA GLN A 4 -2.22 -14.89 19.83
C GLN A 4 -3.17 -13.83 19.24
N TYR A 5 -2.67 -12.64 18.92
CA TYR A 5 -3.39 -11.68 18.09
C TYR A 5 -3.03 -11.91 16.62
N PRO A 6 -4.00 -11.82 15.68
CA PRO A 6 -3.76 -11.97 14.24
C PRO A 6 -3.22 -10.68 13.61
N PHE A 7 -2.29 -10.02 14.31
CA PHE A 7 -1.44 -8.95 13.80
C PHE A 7 -0.05 -9.26 14.35
N ASP A 8 0.97 -9.23 13.52
CA ASP A 8 2.33 -9.48 13.98
C ASP A 8 2.72 -8.35 14.96
N ILE A 9 2.75 -8.64 16.27
CA ILE A 9 3.04 -7.71 17.37
C ILE A 9 4.50 -7.21 17.32
N SER A 10 5.30 -7.67 16.34
CA SER A 10 6.70 -7.28 16.18
C SER A 10 6.90 -5.83 15.73
N TRP A 11 5.89 -5.17 15.14
CA TRP A 11 6.04 -3.79 14.67
C TRP A 11 5.88 -2.77 15.80
N SER A 12 6.84 -1.86 15.87
CA SER A 12 6.77 -0.66 16.69
C SER A 12 5.63 0.27 16.24
N LYS A 13 5.22 1.17 17.14
CA LYS A 13 4.21 2.20 16.84
C LYS A 13 4.57 3.02 15.60
N GLN A 14 5.85 3.31 15.40
CA GLN A 14 6.31 4.11 14.27
C GLN A 14 6.15 3.34 12.95
N GLU A 15 6.47 2.05 12.94
CA GLU A 15 6.31 1.19 11.77
C GLU A 15 4.83 1.05 11.38
N VAL A 16 3.93 0.91 12.36
CA VAL A 16 2.49 0.91 12.11
C VAL A 16 2.05 2.24 11.45
N ILE A 17 2.55 3.37 11.93
CA ILE A 17 2.26 4.69 11.31
C ILE A 17 2.79 4.75 9.87
N ASP A 18 4.00 4.26 9.60
CA ASP A 18 4.58 4.26 8.26
C ASP A 18 3.81 3.34 7.29
N VAL A 19 3.30 2.20 7.76
CA VAL A 19 2.43 1.31 6.97
C VAL A 19 1.08 1.96 6.68
N ILE A 20 0.43 2.57 7.67
CA ILE A 20 -0.84 3.32 7.47
C ILE A 20 -0.64 4.47 6.49
N HIS A 21 0.49 5.19 6.61
CA HIS A 21 0.83 6.28 5.72
C HIS A 21 0.94 5.79 4.27
N PHE A 22 1.62 4.66 4.03
CA PHE A 22 1.69 4.06 2.70
C PHE A 22 0.29 3.78 2.12
N PHE A 23 -0.61 3.14 2.87
CA PHE A 23 -1.96 2.83 2.37
C PHE A 23 -2.81 4.09 2.15
N THR A 24 -2.67 5.10 3.00
CA THR A 24 -3.32 6.42 2.78
C THR A 24 -2.90 7.04 1.44
N LEU A 25 -1.62 6.87 1.04
CA LEU A 25 -1.15 7.37 -0.27
C LEU A 25 -1.71 6.55 -1.43
N ILE A 26 -1.93 5.25 -1.25
CA ILE A 26 -2.63 4.41 -2.24
C ILE A 26 -4.05 4.95 -2.45
N GLU A 27 -4.81 5.21 -1.39
CA GLU A 27 -6.17 5.78 -1.48
C GLU A 27 -6.15 7.12 -2.24
N ARG A 28 -5.25 8.03 -1.85
CA ARG A 28 -5.08 9.33 -2.51
C ARG A 28 -4.77 9.21 -4.00
N ALA A 29 -4.03 8.18 -4.42
CA ALA A 29 -3.75 7.91 -5.82
C ALA A 29 -5.03 7.64 -6.65
N TYR A 30 -6.06 7.03 -6.05
CA TYR A 30 -7.35 6.80 -6.71
C TYR A 30 -8.29 8.02 -6.67
N GLU A 31 -8.16 8.88 -5.66
CA GLU A 31 -9.03 10.06 -5.51
C GLU A 31 -8.53 11.28 -6.30
N LYS A 32 -7.35 11.79 -5.92
CA LYS A 32 -6.82 13.06 -6.43
C LYS A 32 -5.59 12.86 -7.31
N GLY A 33 -4.80 11.84 -7.00
CA GLY A 33 -3.45 11.61 -7.50
C GLY A 33 -2.42 11.91 -6.40
N VAL A 34 -1.28 11.23 -6.44
CA VAL A 34 -0.18 11.38 -5.48
C VAL A 34 1.14 11.58 -6.23
N GLY A 35 2.07 12.34 -5.65
CA GLY A 35 3.41 12.47 -6.23
C GLY A 35 4.12 11.11 -6.27
N ARG A 36 4.76 10.78 -7.38
CA ARG A 36 5.45 9.50 -7.54
C ARG A 36 6.52 9.29 -6.47
N GLU A 37 7.39 10.28 -6.23
CA GLU A 37 8.42 10.17 -5.18
C GLU A 37 7.83 10.00 -3.78
N GLU A 38 6.76 10.71 -3.46
CA GLU A 38 6.06 10.59 -2.17
C GLU A 38 5.61 9.15 -1.94
N LEU A 39 4.91 8.58 -2.92
CA LEU A 39 4.43 7.20 -2.88
C LEU A 39 5.59 6.19 -2.83
N MET A 40 6.63 6.38 -3.64
CA MET A 40 7.77 5.46 -3.67
C MET A 40 8.61 5.52 -2.39
N ASN A 41 8.69 6.67 -1.73
CA ASN A 41 9.35 6.80 -0.43
C ASN A 41 8.57 6.07 0.67
N ALA A 42 7.24 6.21 0.70
CA ALA A 42 6.40 5.43 1.61
C ALA A 42 6.50 3.93 1.33
N TYR A 43 6.53 3.51 0.05
CA TYR A 43 6.71 2.11 -0.32
C TYR A 43 8.07 1.55 0.12
N ARG A 44 9.16 2.33 0.00
CA ARG A 44 10.49 1.91 0.49
C ARG A 44 10.49 1.65 2.00
N LYS A 45 9.86 2.52 2.79
CA LYS A 45 9.68 2.32 4.24
C LYS A 45 8.83 1.09 4.54
N PHE A 46 7.70 0.95 3.85
CA PHE A 46 6.86 -0.25 3.93
C PHE A 46 7.67 -1.52 3.67
N LYS A 47 8.57 -1.53 2.68
CA LYS A 47 9.46 -2.66 2.38
C LYS A 47 10.55 -2.92 3.42
N GLN A 48 10.95 -1.92 4.21
CA GLN A 48 11.86 -2.13 5.34
C GLN A 48 11.17 -2.90 6.47
N ILE A 49 9.87 -2.63 6.66
CA ILE A 49 9.02 -3.28 7.67
C ILE A 49 8.58 -4.67 7.19
N VAL A 50 8.17 -4.77 5.92
CA VAL A 50 7.68 -5.97 5.25
C VAL A 50 8.65 -6.37 4.13
N PRO A 51 9.81 -6.98 4.46
CA PRO A 51 10.79 -7.38 3.44
C PRO A 51 10.27 -8.54 2.58
N SER A 52 9.46 -9.43 3.16
CA SER A 52 8.93 -10.62 2.50
C SER A 52 7.93 -10.28 1.39
N LYS A 53 8.12 -10.89 0.21
CA LYS A 53 7.22 -10.71 -0.94
C LYS A 53 5.88 -11.43 -0.74
N SER A 54 5.87 -12.56 -0.04
CA SER A 54 4.62 -13.30 0.23
C SER A 54 3.74 -12.52 1.21
N GLU A 55 4.35 -11.93 2.23
CA GLU A 55 3.68 -11.09 3.22
C GLU A 55 3.15 -9.80 2.58
N GLU A 56 3.96 -9.10 1.79
CA GLU A 56 3.52 -7.95 0.99
C GLU A 56 2.28 -8.29 0.16
N LYS A 57 2.29 -9.45 -0.51
CA LYS A 57 1.15 -9.90 -1.33
C LYS A 57 -0.11 -10.16 -0.49
N GLN A 58 0.04 -10.74 0.70
CA GLN A 58 -1.08 -10.98 1.61
C GLN A 58 -1.70 -9.66 2.09
N ILE A 59 -0.87 -8.76 2.62
CA ILE A 59 -1.32 -7.44 3.11
C ILE A 59 -1.98 -6.65 1.98
N PHE A 60 -1.42 -6.68 0.76
CA PHE A 60 -2.02 -6.00 -0.38
C PHE A 60 -3.38 -6.59 -0.76
N ALA A 61 -3.53 -7.91 -0.73
CA ALA A 61 -4.79 -8.57 -1.01
C ALA A 61 -5.85 -8.25 0.04
N ASP A 62 -5.49 -8.24 1.32
CA ASP A 62 -6.39 -7.90 2.42
C ASP A 62 -6.83 -6.42 2.33
N PHE A 63 -5.89 -5.51 2.10
CA PHE A 63 -6.20 -4.10 1.89
C PHE A 63 -7.11 -3.87 0.67
N GLU A 64 -6.84 -4.54 -0.46
CA GLU A 64 -7.66 -4.44 -1.66
C GLU A 64 -9.07 -4.99 -1.45
N LYS A 65 -9.22 -6.08 -0.67
CA LYS A 65 -10.51 -6.65 -0.32
C LYS A 65 -11.37 -5.70 0.52
N GLU A 66 -10.77 -5.02 1.50
CA GLU A 66 -11.49 -4.11 2.40
C GLU A 66 -11.76 -2.72 1.77
N SER A 67 -10.80 -2.17 1.01
CA SER A 67 -10.89 -0.81 0.45
C SER A 67 -11.40 -0.76 -1.00
N GLY A 68 -11.21 -1.84 -1.75
CA GLY A 68 -11.41 -1.88 -3.21
C GLY A 68 -10.33 -1.14 -4.01
N TYR A 69 -9.18 -0.83 -3.42
CA TYR A 69 -8.04 -0.18 -4.08
C TYR A 69 -6.85 -1.14 -4.21
N SER A 70 -6.33 -1.29 -5.43
CA SER A 70 -5.19 -2.18 -5.66
C SER A 70 -3.87 -1.48 -5.38
N SER A 71 -3.24 -1.84 -4.26
CA SER A 71 -1.89 -1.39 -3.89
C SER A 71 -0.83 -1.87 -4.88
N TYR A 72 -0.95 -3.11 -5.35
CA TYR A 72 -0.02 -3.70 -6.33
C TYR A 72 0.02 -2.89 -7.63
N HIS A 73 -1.14 -2.61 -8.22
CA HIS A 73 -1.21 -1.87 -9.48
C HIS A 73 -0.72 -0.43 -9.33
N THR A 74 -1.02 0.21 -8.20
CA THR A 74 -0.58 1.58 -7.91
C THR A 74 0.95 1.67 -7.79
N VAL A 75 1.56 0.75 -7.04
CA VAL A 75 3.03 0.69 -6.91
C VAL A 75 3.68 0.33 -8.25
N LYS A 76 3.10 -0.58 -9.02
CA LYS A 76 3.61 -0.92 -10.36
C LYS A 76 3.63 0.32 -11.26
N GLN A 77 2.51 1.04 -11.32
CA GLN A 77 2.44 2.28 -12.10
C GLN A 77 3.44 3.32 -11.62
N ALA A 78 3.64 3.47 -10.31
CA ALA A 78 4.65 4.38 -9.76
C ALA A 78 6.09 4.00 -10.14
N LYS A 79 6.40 2.71 -10.24
CA LYS A 79 7.72 2.21 -10.67
C LYS A 79 7.98 2.48 -12.15
N ASP A 80 6.94 2.39 -12.98
CA ASP A 80 7.03 2.56 -14.43
C ASP A 80 6.99 4.04 -14.88
N GLN A 81 6.74 4.99 -13.97
CA GLN A 81 6.72 6.44 -14.24
C GLN A 81 8.02 7.15 -13.84
N ASP A 82 8.26 8.30 -14.48
CA ASP A 82 9.34 9.23 -14.14
C ASP A 82 9.18 9.82 -12.72
N ALA A 83 10.31 10.19 -12.11
CA ALA A 83 10.38 10.67 -10.73
C ALA A 83 9.46 11.89 -10.45
N SER A 84 9.31 12.80 -11.41
CA SER A 84 8.48 14.01 -11.30
C SER A 84 6.99 13.78 -11.59
N GLY A 85 6.57 12.53 -11.83
CA GLY A 85 5.20 12.19 -12.20
C GLY A 85 4.18 12.25 -11.07
N ILE A 86 2.90 12.33 -11.45
CA ILE A 86 1.76 12.11 -10.57
C ILE A 86 1.16 10.73 -10.87
N VAL A 87 1.09 9.88 -9.86
CA VAL A 87 0.44 8.58 -9.92
C VAL A 87 -1.05 8.81 -9.65
N LYS A 88 -1.87 8.61 -10.68
CA LYS A 88 -3.33 8.64 -10.58
C LYS A 88 -3.93 7.37 -11.14
N MET A 89 -4.70 6.69 -10.31
CA MET A 89 -5.39 5.46 -10.64
C MET A 89 -6.86 5.74 -10.97
N LYS A 90 -7.52 4.80 -11.65
CA LYS A 90 -8.98 4.81 -11.82
C LYS A 90 -9.54 3.61 -11.08
N LYS A 91 -10.58 3.81 -10.27
CA LYS A 91 -11.29 2.69 -9.65
C LYS A 91 -11.98 1.91 -10.77
N ASN A 92 -11.54 0.68 -11.00
CA ASN A 92 -12.15 -0.16 -12.02
C ASN A 92 -13.46 -0.69 -11.43
N THR A 93 -14.59 -0.05 -11.74
CA THR A 93 -15.91 -0.39 -11.21
C THR A 93 -16.51 -1.67 -11.82
N ASN A 94 -15.69 -2.55 -12.40
CA ASN A 94 -16.16 -3.78 -13.00
C ASN A 94 -16.33 -4.88 -11.94
N THR A 95 -17.20 -4.63 -10.97
CA THR A 95 -17.85 -5.66 -10.18
C THR A 95 -18.76 -6.42 -11.13
N ARG A 96 -18.21 -7.41 -11.84
CA ARG A 96 -19.05 -8.41 -12.48
C ARG A 96 -19.72 -9.21 -11.37
N ARG A 97 -21.06 -9.11 -11.38
CA ARG A 97 -22.03 -9.97 -10.69
C ARG A 97 -21.60 -11.43 -10.63
#